data_AF-A0A534I049-F1
#
_entry.id   AF-A0A534I049-F1
#
_cell.length_a   1.000
_cell.length_b   1.000
_cell.length_c   1.000
_cell.angle_alpha   90.00
_cell.angle_beta   90.00
_cell.angle_gamma   90.00
#
_symmetry.space_group_name_H-M   'P 1'
#
loop_
_entity.id
_entity.type
_entity.pdbx_description
1 polymer ?
#
loop_
_entity_poly.entity_id
_entity_poly.type
_entity_poly.pdbx_seq_one_letter_code
_entity_poly.pdbx_strand_id
1 'polypeptide(L)'
;MRSSSSRVRKASGRSRCLVCGKGELVPVDDIVSEIEGYTFVERGRRCTFCGEEFLAEEESQRMIKVARRLGIWGEPLKLRRKLSKSGRGTVLRIPSDIERSLGLRGDEEVSVSKAGRKIIIEFH
;
A
#
# COMPACT_ATOMS: atom_id res chain seq x y z
N MET A 1 7.85 -36.52 -13.95
CA MET A 1 8.09 -35.06 -13.92
C MET A 1 7.87 -34.58 -12.50
N ARG A 2 8.95 -34.17 -11.79
CA ARG A 2 8.94 -33.90 -10.35
C ARG A 2 8.53 -32.45 -10.09
N SER A 3 7.37 -32.26 -9.48
CA SER A 3 6.86 -30.98 -9.00
C SER A 3 7.77 -30.42 -7.91
N SER A 4 8.48 -29.33 -8.21
CA SER A 4 9.33 -28.61 -7.26
C SER A 4 8.47 -27.80 -6.31
N SER A 5 8.13 -28.40 -5.16
CA SER A 5 7.55 -27.71 -4.00
C SER A 5 8.57 -26.68 -3.48
N SER A 6 8.33 -25.41 -3.77
CA SER A 6 9.09 -24.28 -3.26
C SER A 6 8.80 -24.09 -1.77
N ARG A 7 9.63 -24.72 -0.93
CA ARG A 7 9.65 -24.48 0.52
C ARG A 7 9.94 -23.00 0.79
N VAL A 8 8.93 -22.28 1.25
CA VAL A 8 9.06 -20.94 1.84
C VAL A 8 9.98 -21.05 3.05
N ARG A 9 11.18 -20.45 2.95
CA ARG A 9 12.18 -20.49 4.01
C ARG A 9 11.74 -19.57 5.14
N LYS A 10 11.30 -20.15 6.25
CA LYS A 10 11.13 -19.51 7.57
C LYS A 10 12.44 -18.80 7.94
N ALA A 11 12.43 -17.46 8.03
CA ALA A 11 13.62 -16.69 8.40
C ALA A 11 13.79 -16.67 9.93
N SER A 12 14.42 -17.71 10.48
CA SER A 12 14.89 -17.69 11.87
C SER A 12 16.20 -16.88 11.98
N GLY A 13 16.13 -15.76 12.72
CA GLY A 13 17.23 -15.17 13.49
C GLY A 13 18.58 -14.93 12.80
N ARG A 14 18.71 -13.86 12.00
CA ARG A 14 20.02 -13.22 11.79
C ARG A 14 20.11 -11.97 12.66
N SER A 15 21.09 -11.95 13.55
CA SER A 15 21.42 -10.81 14.44
C SER A 15 22.14 -9.68 13.71
N ARG A 16 22.68 -9.91 12.52
CA ARG A 16 23.41 -8.92 11.72
C ARG A 16 22.52 -8.25 10.68
N CYS A 17 22.73 -6.95 10.50
CA CYS A 17 22.06 -6.15 9.49
C CYS A 17 22.36 -6.65 8.07
N LEU A 18 21.31 -6.82 7.26
CA LEU A 18 21.42 -7.27 5.87
C LEU A 18 21.90 -6.18 4.91
N VAL A 19 21.80 -4.90 5.31
CA VAL A 19 22.20 -3.75 4.49
C VAL A 19 23.67 -3.44 4.66
N CYS A 20 24.14 -3.29 5.90
CA CYS A 20 25.53 -2.88 6.15
C CYS A 20 26.46 -4.03 6.56
N GLY A 21 25.93 -5.18 6.98
CA GLY A 21 26.71 -6.34 7.44
C GLY A 21 27.53 -6.13 8.72
N LYS A 22 27.57 -4.91 9.26
CA LYS A 22 28.44 -4.49 10.37
C LYS A 22 27.71 -4.39 11.71
N GLY A 23 26.48 -3.88 11.70
CA GLY A 23 25.69 -3.64 12.92
C GLY A 23 24.81 -4.81 13.32
N GLU A 24 24.45 -4.82 14.60
CA GLU A 24 23.48 -5.75 15.15
C GLU A 24 22.07 -5.18 15.08
N LEU A 25 21.09 -6.06 14.93
CA LEU A 25 19.67 -5.71 14.88
C LEU A 25 19.07 -5.82 16.28
N VAL A 26 18.78 -4.67 16.89
CA VAL A 26 18.15 -4.58 18.22
C VAL A 26 16.64 -4.37 18.09
N PRO A 27 15.81 -4.94 18.96
CA PRO A 27 14.37 -4.72 18.94
C PRO A 27 14.03 -3.26 19.28
N VAL A 28 13.05 -2.71 18.57
CA VAL A 28 12.52 -1.34 18.77
C VAL A 28 10.99 -1.36 18.61
N ASP A 29 10.29 -0.42 19.24
CA ASP A 29 8.84 -0.31 19.25
C ASP A 29 8.31 1.07 18.79
N ASP A 30 9.18 1.84 18.14
CA ASP A 30 8.97 3.24 17.74
C ASP A 30 9.17 3.46 16.23
N ILE A 31 9.06 2.42 15.39
CA ILE A 31 9.18 2.58 13.93
C ILE A 31 7.91 3.24 13.42
N VAL A 32 8.06 4.39 12.76
CA VAL A 32 6.93 5.17 12.25
C VAL A 32 6.75 4.94 10.75
N SER A 33 5.61 4.38 10.38
CA SER A 33 5.19 4.17 8.99
C SER A 33 4.05 5.13 8.65
N GLU A 34 4.12 5.83 7.52
CA GLU A 34 3.04 6.71 7.05
C GLU A 34 2.40 6.18 5.76
N ILE A 35 1.07 6.06 5.74
CA ILE A 35 0.29 5.64 4.56
C ILE A 35 -0.93 6.56 4.44
N GLU A 36 -1.04 7.30 3.32
CA GLU A 36 -2.19 8.17 3.00
C GLU A 36 -2.56 9.12 4.17
N GLY A 37 -1.57 9.67 4.88
CA GLY A 37 -1.77 10.58 6.01
C GLY A 37 -2.05 9.91 7.36
N TYR A 38 -2.02 8.58 7.44
CA TYR A 38 -2.12 7.81 8.68
C TYR A 38 -0.74 7.40 9.18
N THR A 39 -0.44 7.75 10.43
CA THR A 39 0.78 7.37 11.13
C THR A 39 0.56 6.05 11.89
N PHE A 40 1.38 5.06 11.58
CA PHE A 40 1.44 3.77 12.27
C PHE A 40 2.73 3.71 13.09
N VAL A 41 2.63 3.27 14.34
CA VAL A 41 3.79 2.99 15.20
C VAL A 41 3.90 1.47 15.31
N GLU A 42 5.00 0.92 14.81
CA GLU A 42 5.21 -0.52 14.64
C GLU A 42 6.44 -1.01 15.39
N ARG A 43 6.40 -2.29 15.78
CA ARG A 43 7.55 -2.97 16.35
C ARG A 43 8.43 -3.59 15.26
N GLY A 44 9.72 -3.52 15.46
CA GLY A 44 10.68 -4.11 14.54
C GLY A 44 12.06 -4.20 15.11
N ARG A 45 13.06 -4.13 14.24
CA ARG A 45 14.46 -4.15 14.61
C ARG A 45 15.21 -3.02 13.92
N ARG A 46 16.04 -2.30 14.67
CA ARG A 46 16.89 -1.23 14.14
C ARG A 46 18.35 -1.66 14.19
N CYS A 47 19.09 -1.36 13.12
CA CYS A 47 20.52 -1.60 13.08
C CYS A 47 21.26 -0.57 13.93
N THR A 48 22.09 -1.03 14.87
CA THR A 48 22.88 -0.15 15.75
C THR A 48 23.97 0.64 15.02
N PHE A 49 24.33 0.25 13.80
CA PHE A 49 25.41 0.89 13.02
C PHE A 49 24.89 1.84 11.93
N CYS A 50 23.94 1.40 11.11
CA CYS A 50 23.45 2.18 9.97
C CYS A 50 22.02 2.71 10.12
N GLY A 51 21.34 2.40 11.24
CA GLY A 51 19.99 2.88 11.51
C GLY A 51 18.88 2.19 10.71
N GLU A 52 19.21 1.23 9.84
CA GLU A 52 18.21 0.52 9.03
C GLU A 52 17.17 -0.20 9.89
N GLU A 53 15.89 -0.04 9.52
CA GLU A 53 14.74 -0.56 10.25
C GLU A 53 14.11 -1.73 9.51
N PHE A 54 13.83 -2.80 10.26
CA PHE A 54 13.22 -4.02 9.74
C PHE A 54 11.95 -4.30 10.54
N LEU A 55 10.80 -4.18 9.88
CA LEU A 55 9.52 -4.50 10.48
C LEU A 55 9.39 -6.01 10.74
N ALA A 56 8.76 -6.36 11.86
CA ALA A 56 8.36 -7.75 12.09
C ALA A 56 7.26 -8.15 11.10
N GLU A 57 7.32 -9.38 10.57
CA GLU A 57 6.33 -9.88 9.60
C GLU A 57 4.89 -9.79 10.14
N GLU A 58 4.73 -10.03 11.45
CA GLU A 58 3.44 -9.94 12.15
C GLU A 58 2.88 -8.51 12.18
N GLU A 59 3.74 -7.51 12.39
CA GLU A 59 3.35 -6.09 12.45
C GLU A 59 2.98 -5.61 11.05
N SER A 60 3.77 -5.97 10.04
CA SER A 60 3.46 -5.67 8.64
C SER A 60 2.09 -6.24 8.22
N GLN A 61 1.75 -7.47 8.64
CA GLN A 61 0.42 -8.02 8.37
C GLN A 61 -0.71 -7.32 9.13
N ARG A 62 -0.46 -6.85 10.36
CA ARG A 62 -1.43 -6.04 11.11
C ARG A 62 -1.66 -4.70 10.43
N MET A 63 -0.61 -4.00 10.01
CA MET A 63 -0.71 -2.76 9.26
C MET A 63 -1.51 -2.96 7.98
N ILE A 64 -1.21 -3.99 7.18
CA ILE A 64 -1.97 -4.31 5.96
C ILE A 64 -3.45 -4.57 6.28
N LYS A 65 -3.76 -5.30 7.35
CA LYS A 65 -5.15 -5.59 7.75
C LYS A 65 -5.89 -4.32 8.18
N VAL A 66 -5.24 -3.46 8.94
CA VAL A 66 -5.81 -2.18 9.40
C VAL A 66 -6.00 -1.24 8.21
N ALA A 67 -4.99 -1.09 7.36
CA ALA A 67 -5.04 -0.26 6.15
C ALA A 67 -6.13 -0.74 5.17
N ARG A 68 -6.32 -2.06 5.00
CA ARG A 68 -7.43 -2.61 4.20
C ARG A 68 -8.78 -2.31 4.83
N ARG A 69 -8.90 -2.41 6.16
CA ARG A 69 -10.15 -2.10 6.87
C ARG A 69 -10.50 -0.62 6.80
N LEU A 70 -9.49 0.25 6.79
CA LEU A 70 -9.63 1.70 6.64
C LEU A 70 -9.78 2.14 5.17
N GLY A 71 -9.73 1.21 4.20
CA GLY A 71 -9.86 1.53 2.77
C GLY A 71 -8.66 2.26 2.16
N ILE A 72 -7.62 2.56 2.94
CA ILE A 72 -6.40 3.26 2.50
C ILE A 72 -5.39 2.32 1.84
N TRP A 73 -5.56 1.00 2.00
CA TRP A 73 -4.72 0.03 1.30
C TRP A 73 -5.18 -0.06 -0.15
N GLY A 74 -4.49 0.68 -1.02
CA GLY A 74 -4.82 0.80 -2.44
C GLY A 74 -5.20 -0.54 -3.06
N GLU A 75 -6.45 -0.68 -3.47
CA GLU A 75 -6.88 -1.83 -4.24
C GLU A 75 -6.08 -1.83 -5.55
N PRO A 76 -5.43 -2.93 -5.95
CA PRO A 76 -4.72 -3.02 -7.22
C PRO A 76 -5.73 -3.15 -8.38
N LEU A 77 -6.69 -2.23 -8.47
CA LEU A 77 -7.63 -2.11 -9.57
C LEU A 77 -6.94 -1.34 -10.70
N LYS A 78 -5.91 -1.95 -11.31
CA LYS A 78 -5.38 -1.49 -12.60
C LYS A 78 -6.32 -1.94 -13.72
N LEU A 79 -7.55 -1.41 -13.71
CA LEU A 79 -8.52 -1.64 -14.77
C LEU A 79 -8.15 -0.78 -15.98
N ARG A 80 -7.58 -1.39 -17.02
CA ARG A 80 -7.38 -0.71 -18.31
C ARG A 80 -8.71 -0.58 -19.02
N ARG A 81 -9.20 0.65 -19.21
CA ARG A 81 -10.42 0.95 -19.97
C ARG A 81 -10.13 1.95 -21.09
N LYS A 82 -10.80 1.77 -22.22
CA LYS A 82 -10.77 2.72 -23.33
C LYS A 82 -11.68 3.90 -22.98
N LEU A 83 -11.17 5.12 -23.13
CA LEU A 83 -11.98 6.32 -23.00
C LEU A 83 -13.05 6.33 -24.10
N SER A 84 -14.27 6.67 -23.73
CA SER A 84 -15.39 6.80 -24.66
C SER A 84 -15.61 8.26 -25.03
N LYS A 85 -16.28 8.50 -26.15
CA LYS A 85 -16.67 9.84 -26.60
C LYS A 85 -18.18 9.98 -26.49
N SER A 86 -18.64 11.09 -25.94
CA SER A 86 -20.06 11.45 -25.92
C SER A 86 -20.19 12.93 -26.28
N GLY A 87 -20.90 13.21 -27.38
CA GLY A 87 -20.97 14.55 -27.96
C GLY A 87 -19.58 15.15 -28.21
N ARG A 88 -19.30 16.31 -27.60
CA ARG A 88 -17.98 16.98 -27.68
C ARG A 88 -17.03 16.57 -26.55
N GLY A 89 -17.46 15.72 -25.61
CA GLY A 89 -16.73 15.36 -24.40
C GLY A 89 -16.07 13.98 -24.44
N THR A 90 -15.13 13.76 -23.53
CA THR A 90 -14.55 12.45 -23.23
C THR A 90 -15.21 11.92 -21.96
N VAL A 91 -15.66 10.66 -21.99
CA VAL A 91 -16.32 10.00 -20.87
C VAL A 91 -15.44 8.89 -20.33
N LEU A 92 -15.15 8.98 -19.03
CA LEU A 92 -14.56 7.92 -18.22
C LEU A 92 -15.62 7.42 -17.26
N ARG A 93 -16.10 6.20 -17.45
CA ARG A 93 -17.03 5.56 -16.53
C ARG A 93 -16.26 4.98 -15.34
N ILE A 94 -16.71 5.28 -14.12
CA ILE A 94 -16.21 4.63 -12.90
C ILE A 94 -16.69 3.16 -12.91
N PRO A 95 -15.79 2.18 -12.85
CA PRO A 95 -16.13 0.76 -12.74
C PRO A 95 -16.99 0.45 -11.50
N SER A 96 -17.93 -0.50 -11.62
CA SER A 96 -18.94 -0.77 -10.56
C SER A 96 -18.38 -1.38 -9.27
N ASP A 97 -17.18 -1.93 -9.31
CA ASP A 97 -16.39 -2.31 -8.14
C ASP A 97 -15.92 -1.07 -7.36
N ILE A 98 -15.34 -0.08 -8.05
CA ILE A 98 -14.93 1.20 -7.44
C ILE A 98 -16.15 1.98 -6.96
N GLU A 99 -17.21 2.04 -7.76
CA GLU A 99 -18.49 2.69 -7.42
C GLU A 99 -19.05 2.16 -6.09
N ARG A 100 -19.10 0.84 -5.92
CA ARG A 100 -19.59 0.19 -4.69
C ARG A 100 -18.62 0.36 -3.52
N SER A 101 -17.31 0.34 -3.77
CA SER A 101 -16.28 0.53 -2.74
C SER A 101 -16.35 1.95 -2.15
N LEU A 102 -16.51 2.96 -3.01
CA LEU A 102 -16.67 4.36 -2.63
C LEU A 102 -18.11 4.70 -2.19
N GLY A 103 -19.07 3.80 -2.37
CA GLY A 103 -20.46 4.02 -1.99
C GLY A 103 -21.18 5.07 -2.83
N LEU A 104 -20.75 5.27 -4.08
CA LEU A 104 -21.28 6.31 -4.98
C LEU A 104 -22.73 6.03 -5.37
N ARG A 105 -23.54 7.08 -5.38
CA ARG A 105 -24.97 7.10 -5.69
C ARG A 105 -25.28 7.92 -6.94
N GLY A 106 -24.31 8.71 -7.42
CA GLY A 106 -24.37 9.46 -8.67
C GLY A 106 -24.75 10.93 -8.51
N ASP A 107 -24.94 11.40 -7.28
CA ASP A 107 -25.24 12.79 -6.90
C ASP A 107 -24.06 13.46 -6.19
N GLU A 108 -22.91 12.79 -6.07
CA GLU A 108 -21.72 13.33 -5.42
C GLU A 108 -21.09 14.48 -6.22
N GLU A 109 -20.70 15.53 -5.50
CA GLU A 109 -19.87 16.59 -6.06
C GLU A 109 -18.40 16.18 -6.03
N VAL A 110 -17.74 16.34 -7.18
CA VAL A 110 -16.32 15.99 -7.34
C VAL A 110 -15.54 17.15 -7.90
N SER A 111 -14.32 17.32 -7.41
CA SER A 111 -13.31 18.16 -8.02
C SER A 111 -12.47 17.33 -8.99
N VAL A 112 -12.32 17.82 -10.22
CA VAL A 112 -11.51 17.18 -11.25
C VAL A 112 -10.32 18.08 -11.58
N SER A 113 -9.12 17.62 -11.29
CA SER A 113 -7.89 18.37 -11.52
C SER A 113 -6.90 17.57 -12.37
N LYS A 114 -5.92 18.26 -12.97
CA LYS A 114 -4.86 17.67 -13.79
C LYS A 114 -3.52 17.85 -13.12
N ALA A 115 -2.83 16.74 -12.85
CA ALA A 115 -1.46 16.72 -12.37
C ALA A 115 -0.56 16.02 -13.40
N GLY A 116 0.19 16.80 -14.19
CA GLY A 116 1.05 16.27 -15.25
C GLY A 116 0.25 15.53 -16.33
N ARG A 117 0.45 14.21 -16.44
CA ARG A 117 -0.29 13.27 -17.33
C ARG A 117 -1.39 12.48 -16.61
N LYS A 118 -1.75 12.88 -15.39
CA LYS A 118 -2.78 12.22 -14.57
C LYS A 118 -3.99 13.15 -14.41
N ILE A 119 -5.15 12.54 -14.27
CA ILE A 119 -6.36 13.19 -13.79
C ILE A 119 -6.53 12.75 -12.34
N ILE A 120 -6.78 13.71 -11.46
CA ILE A 120 -7.10 13.49 -10.05
C ILE A 120 -8.56 13.85 -9.89
N ILE A 121 -9.32 12.97 -9.22
CA ILE A 121 -10.73 13.16 -8.91
C ILE A 121 -10.85 13.05 -7.41
N GLU A 122 -11.36 14.10 -6.78
CA GLU A 122 -11.54 14.21 -5.33
C GLU A 122 -13.03 14.37 -5.04
N PHE A 123 -13.57 13.51 -4.17
CA PHE A 123 -14.97 13.54 -3.74
C PHE A 123 -15.12 14.38 -2.46
N HIS A 124 -16.20 15.15 -2.34
CA HIS A 124 -16.52 16.00 -1.18
C HIS A 124 -17.66 15.42 -0.32
#